data_AF-A0A7S4EZ15-F1
#
_entry.id   AF-A0A7S4EZ15-F1
#
_cell.length_a   1.000
_cell.length_b   1.000
_cell.length_c   1.000
_cell.angle_alpha   90.00
_cell.angle_beta   90.00
_cell.angle_gamma   90.00
#
_symmetry.space_group_name_H-M   'P 1'
#
loop_
_entity.id
_entity.type
_entity.pdbx_description
1 polymer ?
#
loop_
_entity_poly.entity_id
_entity_poly.type
_entity_poly.pdbx_seq_one_letter_code
_entity_poly.pdbx_strand_id
1 'polypeptide(L)'
;ERERERERERERERERERERRRVEREKLERERREREREAARVEMAKLQAIERRVEEKRHAGNDAWRQGNFAEALTSYQAALSVPGAERSKSLYLVHSNMSAVYAAKKEWANSFEHAKKCCTLRTDFSKGYSRMGTALFELGRYEDSIKAFQICLRFEPTNENAQKSLLAVQERVVRQQSVPELANNAEPNVYAGAKRPADAAAHAAKRAAVSSEVDRPAAAVAPGQAAGATAAAASAPPPSASPQTCAQPASQPVATATGGSAPAPVFRSADGALSAEAQAAEAKKKAETAAAAAAAAKRGSVVPPASGTSSGAAGADGAAAPPASSPAVESRVTELQQQGNKAYKAKRFEAAVDDFTKAIALCAAGKVPPQLHSNRSAAFIELGQPTKALEDADACVAIDPRWPKGYSRRGNALHALRRYREAQQAYEHALRLDPENQAVRTSLRGCIQAMIEAGAHQSF
;
A
#
# COMPACT_ATOMS: atom_id res chain seq x y z
N GLU A 1 -22.24 55.53 43.30
CA GLU A 1 -20.96 54.80 43.42
C GLU A 1 -21.15 53.34 43.82
N ARG A 2 -21.61 53.05 45.05
CA ARG A 2 -21.88 51.69 45.59
C ARG A 2 -22.60 50.70 44.64
N GLU A 3 -23.44 51.19 43.72
CA GLU A 3 -24.10 50.36 42.71
C GLU A 3 -23.13 49.87 41.62
N ARG A 4 -22.22 50.72 41.14
CA ARG A 4 -21.15 50.33 40.19
C ARG A 4 -20.16 49.35 40.81
N GLU A 5 -19.97 49.42 42.13
CA GLU A 5 -19.17 48.47 42.89
C GLU A 5 -19.86 47.09 42.97
N ARG A 6 -21.15 47.05 43.35
CA ARG A 6 -21.99 45.84 43.30
C ARG A 6 -22.09 45.24 41.89
N GLU A 7 -22.10 46.07 40.86
CA GLU A 7 -22.10 45.63 39.46
C GLU A 7 -20.78 44.95 39.06
N ARG A 8 -19.63 45.57 39.39
CA ARG A 8 -18.30 44.98 39.22
C ARG A 8 -18.12 43.69 40.03
N GLU A 9 -18.72 43.60 41.21
CA GLU A 9 -18.71 42.38 42.02
C GLU A 9 -19.50 41.24 41.35
N ARG A 10 -20.73 41.52 40.87
CA ARG A 10 -21.54 40.59 40.08
C ARG A 10 -20.85 40.17 38.78
N GLU A 11 -20.11 41.06 38.14
CA GLU A 11 -19.33 40.76 36.94
C GLU A 11 -18.18 39.80 37.24
N ARG A 12 -17.39 40.08 38.29
CA ARG A 12 -16.34 39.16 38.80
C ARG A 12 -16.90 37.80 39.23
N GLU A 13 -18.09 37.77 39.81
CA GLU A 13 -18.77 36.52 40.16
C GLU A 13 -19.15 35.70 38.91
N ARG A 14 -19.76 36.34 37.90
CA ARG A 14 -20.07 35.74 36.60
C ARG A 14 -18.81 35.26 35.87
N GLU A 15 -17.70 35.99 35.96
CA GLU A 15 -16.41 35.59 35.39
C GLU A 15 -15.85 34.34 36.10
N ARG A 16 -15.84 34.34 37.45
CA ARG A 16 -15.47 33.17 38.25
C ARG A 16 -16.38 31.97 38.00
N GLU A 17 -17.65 32.19 37.70
CA GLU A 17 -18.59 31.12 37.31
C GLU A 17 -18.29 30.58 35.91
N ARG A 18 -18.03 31.46 34.92
CA ARG A 18 -17.63 31.07 33.57
C ARG A 18 -16.33 30.25 33.57
N GLU A 19 -15.32 30.68 34.32
CA GLU A 19 -14.05 29.95 34.40
C GLU A 19 -14.22 28.62 35.16
N ARG A 20 -15.06 28.55 36.21
CA ARG A 20 -15.41 27.26 36.85
C ARG A 20 -16.08 26.29 35.87
N ARG A 21 -17.13 26.75 35.15
CA ARG A 21 -17.81 25.96 34.10
C ARG A 21 -16.85 25.54 32.97
N ARG A 22 -15.86 26.38 32.64
CA ARG A 22 -14.83 26.07 31.64
C ARG A 22 -13.86 24.98 32.14
N VAL A 23 -13.31 25.13 33.35
CA VAL A 23 -12.40 24.14 33.95
C VAL A 23 -13.11 22.79 34.15
N GLU A 24 -14.38 22.80 34.54
CA GLU A 24 -15.23 21.61 34.60
C GLU A 24 -15.42 20.95 33.22
N ARG A 25 -15.71 21.74 32.18
CA ARG A 25 -15.78 21.23 30.80
C ARG A 25 -14.44 20.65 30.33
N GLU A 26 -13.32 21.34 30.56
CA GLU A 26 -11.99 20.87 30.19
C GLU A 26 -11.62 19.56 30.92
N LYS A 27 -12.05 19.41 32.19
CA LYS A 27 -11.95 18.16 32.95
C LYS A 27 -12.80 17.04 32.32
N LEU A 28 -14.07 17.30 32.01
CA LEU A 28 -14.97 16.32 31.39
C LEU A 28 -14.49 15.90 29.98
N GLU A 29 -13.95 16.83 29.19
CA GLU A 29 -13.31 16.51 27.91
C GLU A 29 -12.05 15.66 28.09
N ARG A 30 -11.25 15.90 29.13
CA ARG A 30 -10.09 15.05 29.48
C ARG A 30 -10.54 13.64 29.87
N GLU A 31 -11.49 13.51 30.79
CA GLU A 31 -12.04 12.21 31.23
C GLU A 31 -12.64 11.44 30.04
N ARG A 32 -13.36 12.12 29.14
CA ARG A 32 -13.87 11.51 27.90
C ARG A 32 -12.73 10.97 27.02
N ARG A 33 -11.71 11.80 26.73
CA ARG A 33 -10.54 11.39 25.92
C ARG A 33 -9.77 10.25 26.55
N GLU A 34 -9.77 10.14 27.87
CA GLU A 34 -9.15 9.04 28.62
C GLU A 34 -9.93 7.74 28.46
N ARG A 35 -11.27 7.77 28.62
CA ARG A 35 -12.16 6.62 28.36
C ARG A 35 -12.10 6.17 26.89
N GLU A 36 -12.03 7.10 25.93
CA GLU A 36 -11.85 6.78 24.51
C GLU A 36 -10.51 6.09 24.22
N ARG A 37 -9.42 6.54 24.87
CA ARG A 37 -8.10 5.88 24.79
C ARG A 37 -8.09 4.50 25.43
N GLU A 38 -8.80 4.32 26.55
CA GLU A 38 -8.93 3.03 27.22
C GLU A 38 -9.75 2.04 26.38
N ALA A 39 -10.90 2.45 25.85
CA ALA A 39 -11.69 1.65 24.92
C ALA A 39 -10.87 1.24 23.68
N ALA A 40 -10.08 2.15 23.11
CA ALA A 40 -9.19 1.85 21.99
C ALA A 40 -8.07 0.86 22.36
N ARG A 41 -7.50 0.94 23.58
CA ARG A 41 -6.53 -0.05 24.10
C ARG A 41 -7.18 -1.43 24.24
N VAL A 42 -8.39 -1.50 24.81
CA VAL A 42 -9.14 -2.75 24.99
C VAL A 42 -9.48 -3.39 23.64
N GLU A 43 -9.91 -2.62 22.64
CA GLU A 43 -10.19 -3.16 21.30
C GLU A 43 -8.90 -3.62 20.58
N MET A 44 -7.80 -2.85 20.68
CA MET A 44 -6.49 -3.30 20.19
C MET A 44 -6.03 -4.61 20.83
N ALA A 45 -6.26 -4.79 22.14
CA ALA A 45 -5.94 -6.02 22.84
C ALA A 45 -6.79 -7.22 22.36
N LYS A 46 -8.08 -7.01 22.03
CA LYS A 46 -8.91 -8.04 21.37
C LYS A 46 -8.37 -8.43 20.00
N LEU A 47 -8.04 -7.44 19.16
CA LEU A 47 -7.47 -7.68 17.83
C LEU A 47 -6.13 -8.43 17.92
N GLN A 48 -5.27 -8.10 18.88
CA GLN A 48 -4.03 -8.85 19.16
C GLN A 48 -4.28 -10.26 19.72
N ALA A 49 -5.40 -10.52 20.40
CA ALA A 49 -5.78 -11.86 20.84
C ALA A 49 -6.33 -12.72 19.68
N ILE A 50 -7.10 -12.12 18.77
CA ILE A 50 -7.55 -12.75 17.52
C ILE A 50 -6.34 -13.10 16.65
N GLU A 51 -5.45 -12.14 16.39
CA GLU A 51 -4.26 -12.33 15.55
C GLU A 51 -3.39 -13.49 16.06
N ARG A 52 -3.11 -13.54 17.37
CA ARG A 52 -2.34 -14.64 17.97
C ARG A 52 -3.01 -16.00 17.79
N ARG A 53 -4.35 -16.10 17.92
CA ARG A 53 -5.10 -17.36 17.72
C ARG A 53 -5.09 -17.83 16.27
N VAL A 54 -5.29 -16.91 15.32
CA VAL A 54 -5.21 -17.23 13.88
C VAL A 54 -3.79 -17.68 13.51
N GLU A 55 -2.78 -16.96 14.00
CA GLU A 55 -1.38 -17.22 13.70
C GLU A 55 -0.87 -18.52 14.35
N GLU A 56 -1.28 -18.85 15.59
CA GLU A 56 -1.04 -20.13 16.25
C GLU A 56 -1.54 -21.32 15.40
N LYS A 57 -2.79 -21.26 14.91
CA LYS A 57 -3.35 -22.31 14.06
C LYS A 57 -2.71 -22.33 12.66
N ARG A 58 -2.29 -21.17 12.14
CA ARG A 58 -1.47 -21.10 10.92
C ARG A 58 -0.11 -21.78 11.13
N HIS A 59 0.55 -21.58 12.28
CA HIS A 59 1.82 -22.25 12.60
C HIS A 59 1.66 -23.76 12.68
N ALA A 60 0.70 -24.28 13.44
CA ALA A 60 0.38 -25.72 13.46
C ALA A 60 0.16 -26.29 12.05
N GLY A 61 -0.55 -25.57 11.18
CA GLY A 61 -0.72 -25.95 9.78
C GLY A 61 0.57 -25.92 8.94
N ASN A 62 1.52 -25.02 9.23
CA ASN A 62 2.85 -25.03 8.59
C ASN A 62 3.67 -26.23 9.07
N ASP A 63 3.56 -26.60 10.34
CA ASP A 63 4.38 -27.63 10.96
C ASP A 63 3.89 -29.03 10.52
N ALA A 64 2.58 -29.25 10.42
CA ALA A 64 1.98 -30.41 9.75
C ALA A 64 2.33 -30.48 8.25
N TRP A 65 2.38 -29.32 7.56
CA TRP A 65 2.83 -29.24 6.16
C TRP A 65 4.30 -29.66 5.99
N ARG A 66 5.21 -29.28 6.89
CA ARG A 66 6.62 -29.74 6.85
C ARG A 66 6.75 -31.25 7.11
N GLN A 67 5.81 -31.84 7.84
CA GLN A 67 5.71 -33.30 8.04
C GLN A 67 5.06 -34.04 6.86
N GLY A 68 4.59 -33.32 5.82
CA GLY A 68 3.86 -33.89 4.69
C GLY A 68 2.39 -34.23 4.99
N ASN A 69 1.88 -33.97 6.21
CA ASN A 69 0.51 -34.28 6.59
C ASN A 69 -0.47 -33.21 6.06
N PHE A 70 -0.81 -33.31 4.78
CA PHE A 70 -1.69 -32.38 4.08
C PHE A 70 -3.12 -32.30 4.68
N ALA A 71 -3.61 -33.38 5.31
CA ALA A 71 -4.94 -33.41 5.92
C ALA A 71 -4.99 -32.62 7.24
N GLU A 72 -4.00 -32.82 8.11
CA GLU A 72 -3.83 -32.07 9.35
C GLU A 72 -3.48 -30.60 9.09
N ALA A 73 -2.67 -30.32 8.05
CA ALA A 73 -2.40 -28.97 7.60
C ALA A 73 -3.69 -28.22 7.22
N LEU A 74 -4.54 -28.82 6.37
CA LEU A 74 -5.84 -28.23 6.00
C LEU A 74 -6.78 -28.08 7.20
N THR A 75 -6.83 -29.07 8.09
CA THR A 75 -7.61 -28.99 9.35
C THR A 75 -7.16 -27.82 10.22
N SER A 76 -5.85 -27.65 10.39
CA SER A 76 -5.26 -26.54 11.16
C SER A 76 -5.55 -25.18 10.51
N TYR A 77 -5.43 -25.07 9.18
CA TYR A 77 -5.78 -23.82 8.49
C TYR A 77 -7.28 -23.51 8.55
N GLN A 78 -8.15 -24.53 8.44
CA GLN A 78 -9.59 -24.36 8.59
C GLN A 78 -9.95 -23.92 10.02
N ALA A 79 -9.28 -24.46 11.04
CA ALA A 79 -9.42 -24.00 12.42
C ALA A 79 -8.98 -22.53 12.61
N ALA A 80 -7.99 -22.06 11.86
CA ALA A 80 -7.60 -20.64 11.84
C ALA A 80 -8.71 -19.74 11.25
N LEU A 81 -9.41 -20.20 10.20
CA LEU A 81 -10.56 -19.49 9.63
C LEU A 81 -11.78 -19.47 10.57
N SER A 82 -11.94 -20.50 11.41
CA SER A 82 -13.02 -20.62 12.39
C SER A 82 -12.78 -19.86 13.70
N VAL A 83 -11.67 -19.10 13.84
CA VAL A 83 -11.45 -18.24 15.03
C VAL A 83 -12.48 -17.11 15.04
N PRO A 84 -13.24 -16.87 16.13
CA PRO A 84 -14.17 -15.75 16.21
C PRO A 84 -13.45 -14.41 16.00
N GLY A 85 -13.84 -13.65 14.96
CA GLY A 85 -13.19 -12.40 14.58
C GLY A 85 -12.04 -12.54 13.56
N ALA A 86 -11.78 -13.75 13.02
CA ALA A 86 -10.70 -14.02 12.06
C ALA A 86 -10.72 -13.08 10.84
N GLU A 87 -11.88 -12.55 10.44
CA GLU A 87 -12.03 -11.57 9.35
C GLU A 87 -11.22 -10.28 9.56
N ARG A 88 -10.81 -9.99 10.81
CA ARG A 88 -10.00 -8.82 11.21
C ARG A 88 -8.51 -9.15 11.34
N SER A 89 -8.12 -10.40 11.16
CA SER A 89 -6.73 -10.83 11.27
C SER A 89 -5.91 -10.37 10.08
N LYS A 90 -4.73 -9.82 10.34
CA LYS A 90 -3.79 -9.38 9.30
C LYS A 90 -3.13 -10.58 8.62
N SER A 91 -2.89 -11.67 9.35
CA SER A 91 -2.35 -12.93 8.79
C SER A 91 -3.36 -13.79 8.00
N LEU A 92 -4.63 -13.41 7.88
CA LEU A 92 -5.66 -14.23 7.21
C LEU A 92 -5.32 -14.56 5.74
N TYR A 93 -4.70 -13.63 5.00
CA TYR A 93 -4.25 -13.89 3.62
C TYR A 93 -3.13 -14.96 3.56
N LEU A 94 -2.27 -15.06 4.59
CA LEU A 94 -1.25 -16.10 4.68
C LEU A 94 -1.88 -17.48 4.90
N VAL A 95 -2.97 -17.58 5.69
CA VAL A 95 -3.74 -18.83 5.84
C VAL A 95 -4.24 -19.30 4.48
N HIS A 96 -4.86 -18.42 3.69
CA HIS A 96 -5.32 -18.76 2.34
C HIS A 96 -4.18 -19.04 1.34
N SER A 97 -3.06 -18.31 1.40
CA SER A 97 -1.87 -18.63 0.58
C SER A 97 -1.31 -20.02 0.91
N ASN A 98 -1.34 -20.41 2.18
CA ASN A 98 -0.91 -21.73 2.62
C ASN A 98 -1.90 -22.82 2.19
N MET A 99 -3.21 -22.63 2.38
CA MET A 99 -4.23 -23.58 1.88
C MET A 99 -4.11 -23.79 0.36
N SER A 100 -3.90 -22.71 -0.40
CA SER A 100 -3.62 -22.79 -1.84
C SER A 100 -2.39 -23.66 -2.16
N ALA A 101 -1.33 -23.58 -1.33
CA ALA A 101 -0.16 -24.47 -1.44
C ALA A 101 -0.53 -25.94 -1.21
N VAL A 102 -1.36 -26.24 -0.20
CA VAL A 102 -1.75 -27.63 0.10
C VAL A 102 -2.60 -28.21 -1.02
N TYR A 103 -3.60 -27.47 -1.50
CA TYR A 103 -4.43 -27.90 -2.63
C TYR A 103 -3.62 -28.06 -3.92
N ALA A 104 -2.60 -27.24 -4.16
CA ALA A 104 -1.67 -27.41 -5.28
C ALA A 104 -0.87 -28.73 -5.18
N ALA A 105 -0.32 -29.07 -4.01
CA ALA A 105 0.38 -30.34 -3.83
C ALA A 105 -0.56 -31.57 -3.94
N LYS A 106 -1.83 -31.42 -3.55
CA LYS A 106 -2.88 -32.42 -3.79
C LYS A 106 -3.41 -32.47 -5.23
N LYS A 107 -2.93 -31.59 -6.13
CA LYS A 107 -3.43 -31.38 -7.50
C LYS A 107 -4.92 -30.97 -7.59
N GLU A 108 -5.47 -30.43 -6.51
CA GLU A 108 -6.82 -29.88 -6.44
C GLU A 108 -6.85 -28.42 -6.92
N TRP A 109 -6.57 -28.22 -8.21
CA TRP A 109 -6.30 -26.90 -8.78
C TRP A 109 -7.44 -25.89 -8.61
N ALA A 110 -8.71 -26.34 -8.66
CA ALA A 110 -9.87 -25.49 -8.41
C ALA A 110 -9.90 -24.93 -6.97
N ASN A 111 -9.64 -25.78 -5.96
CA ASN A 111 -9.55 -25.36 -4.56
C ASN A 111 -8.31 -24.46 -4.34
N SER A 112 -7.19 -24.78 -5.00
CA SER A 112 -5.99 -23.94 -4.96
C SER A 112 -6.24 -22.54 -5.54
N PHE A 113 -6.96 -22.45 -6.66
CA PHE A 113 -7.34 -21.19 -7.30
C PHE A 113 -8.23 -20.32 -6.40
N GLU A 114 -9.32 -20.86 -5.85
CA GLU A 114 -10.21 -20.06 -5.00
C GLU A 114 -9.51 -19.56 -3.73
N HIS A 115 -8.59 -20.34 -3.14
CA HIS A 115 -7.77 -19.85 -2.02
C HIS A 115 -6.70 -18.84 -2.45
N ALA A 116 -6.08 -18.98 -3.62
CA ALA A 116 -5.14 -17.98 -4.14
C ALA A 116 -5.84 -16.65 -4.46
N LYS A 117 -7.03 -16.71 -5.07
CA LYS A 117 -7.93 -15.58 -5.33
C LYS A 117 -8.35 -14.88 -4.03
N LYS A 118 -8.81 -15.62 -3.01
CA LYS A 118 -9.13 -15.07 -1.68
C LYS A 118 -7.94 -14.40 -1.00
N CYS A 119 -6.74 -14.98 -1.15
CA CYS A 119 -5.50 -14.36 -0.70
C CYS A 119 -5.26 -13.00 -1.39
N CYS A 120 -5.41 -12.91 -2.72
CA CYS A 120 -5.23 -11.67 -3.47
C CYS A 120 -6.30 -10.62 -3.18
N THR A 121 -7.54 -11.02 -2.84
CA THR A 121 -8.59 -10.06 -2.43
C THR A 121 -8.39 -9.53 -1.01
N LEU A 122 -7.78 -10.30 -0.11
CA LEU A 122 -7.42 -9.84 1.24
C LEU A 122 -6.15 -8.98 1.23
N ARG A 123 -5.19 -9.26 0.34
CA ARG A 123 -3.95 -8.51 0.20
C ARG A 123 -3.52 -8.39 -1.27
N THR A 124 -3.75 -7.20 -1.85
CA THR A 124 -3.55 -6.90 -3.27
C THR A 124 -2.11 -6.59 -3.68
N ASP A 125 -1.21 -6.34 -2.72
CA ASP A 125 0.23 -6.15 -2.94
C ASP A 125 1.05 -7.46 -2.78
N PHE A 126 0.38 -8.60 -2.57
CA PHE A 126 1.05 -9.87 -2.30
C PHE A 126 1.35 -10.69 -3.57
N SER A 127 2.44 -10.33 -4.24
CA SER A 127 3.15 -11.08 -5.30
C SER A 127 2.92 -12.60 -5.31
N LYS A 128 3.28 -13.28 -4.21
CA LYS A 128 3.21 -14.74 -4.06
C LYS A 128 1.78 -15.30 -4.13
N GLY A 129 0.76 -14.50 -3.82
CA GLY A 129 -0.65 -14.83 -4.06
C GLY A 129 -0.95 -14.94 -5.56
N TYR A 130 -0.52 -13.95 -6.34
CA TYR A 130 -0.67 -13.93 -7.80
C TYR A 130 0.14 -15.04 -8.49
N SER A 131 1.35 -15.34 -8.02
CA SER A 131 2.15 -16.49 -8.47
C SER A 131 1.36 -17.81 -8.32
N ARG A 132 0.83 -18.10 -7.11
CA ARG A 132 0.00 -19.30 -6.88
C ARG A 132 -1.26 -19.31 -7.74
N MET A 133 -1.92 -18.17 -7.90
CA MET A 133 -3.12 -18.05 -8.72
C MET A 133 -2.83 -18.34 -10.19
N GLY A 134 -1.69 -17.85 -10.71
CA GLY A 134 -1.19 -18.17 -12.05
C GLY A 134 -0.96 -19.66 -12.23
N THR A 135 -0.23 -20.31 -11.31
CA THR A 135 0.01 -21.76 -11.37
C THR A 135 -1.29 -22.55 -11.37
N ALA A 136 -2.24 -22.24 -10.48
CA ALA A 136 -3.54 -22.92 -10.44
C ALA A 136 -4.37 -22.68 -11.72
N LEU A 137 -4.31 -21.49 -12.33
CA LEU A 137 -4.98 -21.18 -13.59
C LEU A 137 -4.36 -21.90 -14.80
N PHE A 138 -3.03 -22.02 -14.83
CA PHE A 138 -2.30 -22.78 -15.87
C PHE A 138 -2.72 -24.25 -15.89
N GLU A 139 -2.73 -24.90 -14.73
CA GLU A 139 -3.14 -26.32 -14.58
C GLU A 139 -4.64 -26.54 -14.83
N LEU A 140 -5.47 -25.50 -14.66
CA LEU A 140 -6.89 -25.48 -15.08
C LEU A 140 -7.08 -25.17 -16.57
N GLY A 141 -6.00 -24.99 -17.35
CA GLY A 141 -6.06 -24.67 -18.78
C GLY A 141 -6.54 -23.24 -19.10
N ARG A 142 -6.62 -22.35 -18.11
CA ARG A 142 -7.06 -20.95 -18.24
C ARG A 142 -5.87 -20.02 -18.48
N TYR A 143 -5.20 -20.23 -19.62
CA TYR A 143 -3.89 -19.67 -19.90
C TYR A 143 -3.88 -18.14 -19.96
N GLU A 144 -4.93 -17.49 -20.50
CA GLU A 144 -5.03 -16.03 -20.60
C GLU A 144 -5.11 -15.38 -19.22
N ASP A 145 -5.84 -15.98 -18.29
CA ASP A 145 -5.94 -15.50 -16.91
C ASP A 145 -4.67 -15.83 -16.11
N SER A 146 -4.02 -16.96 -16.42
CA SER A 146 -2.71 -17.31 -15.87
C SER A 146 -1.64 -16.29 -16.28
N ILE A 147 -1.61 -15.87 -17.55
CA ILE A 147 -0.70 -14.82 -18.05
C ILE A 147 -0.91 -13.52 -17.27
N LYS A 148 -2.17 -13.07 -17.12
CA LYS A 148 -2.50 -11.87 -16.33
C LYS A 148 -2.01 -11.99 -14.88
N ALA A 149 -2.20 -13.15 -14.25
CA ALA A 149 -1.76 -13.39 -12.87
C ALA A 149 -0.23 -13.33 -12.72
N PHE A 150 0.53 -13.97 -13.63
CA PHE A 150 2.00 -13.89 -13.60
C PHE A 150 2.51 -12.48 -13.95
N GLN A 151 1.88 -11.76 -14.88
CA GLN A 151 2.21 -10.35 -15.17
C GLN A 151 1.98 -9.45 -13.95
N ILE A 152 0.90 -9.64 -13.19
CA ILE A 152 0.67 -8.91 -11.93
C ILE A 152 1.72 -9.29 -10.87
N CYS A 153 2.10 -10.57 -10.77
CA CYS A 153 3.17 -11.01 -9.88
C CYS A 153 4.51 -10.30 -10.21
N LEU A 154 4.91 -10.29 -11.49
CA LEU A 154 6.14 -9.66 -11.96
C LEU A 154 6.11 -8.13 -11.88
N ARG A 155 4.93 -7.50 -11.84
CA ARG A 155 4.80 -6.06 -11.56
C ARG A 155 5.17 -5.71 -10.11
N PHE A 156 5.00 -6.63 -9.16
CA PHE A 156 5.41 -6.46 -7.76
C PHE A 156 6.83 -6.98 -7.49
N GLU A 157 7.22 -8.10 -8.12
CA GLU A 157 8.55 -8.70 -8.00
C GLU A 157 9.13 -9.01 -9.40
N PRO A 158 9.73 -8.02 -10.10
CA PRO A 158 10.28 -8.22 -11.45
C PRO A 158 11.37 -9.31 -11.50
N THR A 159 12.13 -9.47 -10.41
CA THR A 159 13.22 -10.43 -10.24
C THR A 159 12.75 -11.85 -9.88
N ASN A 160 11.44 -12.12 -9.82
CA ASN A 160 10.93 -13.43 -9.46
C ASN A 160 11.08 -14.43 -10.62
N GLU A 161 12.25 -15.07 -10.70
CA GLU A 161 12.59 -16.09 -11.72
C GLU A 161 11.51 -17.16 -11.92
N ASN A 162 10.85 -17.59 -10.84
CA ASN A 162 9.81 -18.63 -10.93
C ASN A 162 8.58 -18.11 -11.67
N ALA A 163 8.15 -16.87 -11.39
CA ALA A 163 7.06 -16.23 -12.13
C ALA A 163 7.44 -15.93 -13.60
N GLN A 164 8.71 -15.59 -13.89
CA GLN A 164 9.21 -15.44 -15.26
C GLN A 164 9.15 -16.77 -16.03
N LYS A 165 9.72 -17.85 -15.45
CA LYS A 165 9.76 -19.20 -16.05
C LYS A 165 8.36 -19.77 -16.25
N SER A 166 7.45 -19.59 -15.28
CA SER A 166 6.05 -19.99 -15.44
C SER A 166 5.31 -19.17 -16.51
N LEU A 167 5.54 -17.85 -16.60
CA LEU A 167 4.94 -17.02 -17.65
C LEU A 167 5.35 -17.49 -19.05
N LEU A 168 6.65 -17.76 -19.25
CA LEU A 168 7.17 -18.28 -20.52
C LEU A 168 6.54 -19.64 -20.86
N ALA A 169 6.46 -20.57 -19.90
CA ALA A 169 5.82 -21.88 -20.10
C ALA A 169 4.33 -21.76 -20.48
N VAL A 170 3.61 -20.77 -19.93
CA VAL A 170 2.21 -20.49 -20.32
C VAL A 170 2.14 -19.94 -21.74
N GLN A 171 3.02 -18.98 -22.09
CA GLN A 171 3.08 -18.39 -23.43
C GLN A 171 3.41 -19.43 -24.50
N GLU A 172 4.40 -20.30 -24.27
CA GLU A 172 4.69 -21.44 -25.15
C GLU A 172 3.48 -22.36 -25.30
N ARG A 173 2.72 -22.61 -24.21
CA ARG A 173 1.55 -23.49 -24.25
C ARG A 173 0.42 -22.90 -25.09
N VAL A 174 0.20 -21.59 -25.01
CA VAL A 174 -0.76 -20.85 -25.86
C VAL A 174 -0.32 -20.89 -27.33
N VAL A 175 0.94 -20.57 -27.64
CA VAL A 175 1.45 -20.60 -29.01
C VAL A 175 1.35 -22.01 -29.62
N ARG A 176 1.70 -23.06 -28.85
CA ARG A 176 1.55 -24.47 -29.27
C ARG A 176 0.09 -24.90 -29.49
N GLN A 177 -0.90 -24.19 -28.97
CA GLN A 177 -2.32 -24.43 -29.28
C GLN A 177 -2.77 -23.61 -30.49
N GLN A 178 -2.28 -22.38 -30.62
CA GLN A 178 -2.55 -21.48 -31.75
C GLN A 178 -1.83 -21.92 -33.05
N SER A 179 -0.84 -22.82 -32.97
CA SER A 179 -0.12 -23.38 -34.12
C SER A 179 -0.65 -24.72 -34.64
N VAL A 180 -1.79 -25.22 -34.15
CA VAL A 180 -2.45 -26.44 -34.64
C VAL A 180 -3.68 -26.23 -35.58
N PRO A 181 -4.17 -25.02 -35.93
CA PRO A 181 -5.28 -24.88 -36.87
C PRO A 181 -4.79 -24.90 -38.32
N GLU A 182 -4.71 -26.10 -38.94
CA GLU A 182 -5.13 -26.34 -40.35
C GLU A 182 -4.96 -27.80 -40.82
N LEU A 183 -4.00 -28.56 -40.28
CA LEU A 183 -3.73 -29.95 -40.73
C LEU A 183 -4.84 -30.98 -40.43
N ALA A 184 -5.94 -30.58 -39.79
CA ALA A 184 -7.06 -31.45 -39.45
C ALA A 184 -8.21 -31.48 -40.49
N ASN A 185 -8.19 -30.59 -41.49
CA ASN A 185 -9.33 -30.45 -42.43
C ASN A 185 -9.24 -31.31 -43.71
N ASN A 186 -8.10 -31.93 -44.01
CA ASN A 186 -7.89 -32.74 -45.22
C ASN A 186 -7.64 -34.23 -44.89
N ALA A 187 -8.50 -34.82 -44.06
CA ALA A 187 -8.55 -36.26 -43.82
C ALA A 187 -10.00 -36.76 -44.01
N GLU A 188 -10.22 -37.60 -45.01
CA GLU A 188 -11.54 -38.19 -45.29
C GLU A 188 -12.01 -39.17 -44.21
N PRO A 189 -13.33 -39.37 -44.05
CA PRO A 189 -13.88 -39.96 -42.85
C PRO A 189 -13.81 -41.50 -42.83
N ASN A 190 -13.27 -42.08 -41.75
CA ASN A 190 -13.53 -43.49 -41.46
C ASN A 190 -13.68 -43.78 -39.94
N VAL A 191 -14.87 -44.26 -39.60
CA VAL A 191 -15.31 -45.03 -38.43
C VAL A 191 -14.38 -45.10 -37.21
N TYR A 192 -14.75 -44.37 -36.15
CA TYR A 192 -15.08 -45.00 -34.85
C TYR A 192 -16.00 -44.10 -34.02
N ALA A 193 -17.29 -44.41 -33.99
CA ALA A 193 -18.28 -43.65 -33.21
C ALA A 193 -18.43 -44.25 -31.81
N GLY A 194 -18.01 -43.51 -30.77
CA GLY A 194 -18.13 -43.97 -29.37
C GLY A 194 -17.93 -42.86 -28.34
N ALA A 195 -18.71 -42.95 -27.25
CA ALA A 195 -18.66 -42.11 -26.03
C ALA A 195 -18.82 -40.58 -26.19
N LYS A 196 -20.01 -40.09 -25.82
CA LYS A 196 -20.40 -38.67 -25.77
C LYS A 196 -19.54 -37.84 -24.79
N ARG A 197 -19.34 -36.55 -25.10
CA ARG A 197 -19.01 -35.53 -24.08
C ARG A 197 -20.25 -35.25 -23.22
N PRO A 198 -20.14 -35.11 -21.89
CA PRO A 198 -21.19 -34.55 -21.05
C PRO A 198 -20.99 -33.04 -20.85
N ALA A 199 -21.84 -32.25 -21.49
CA ALA A 199 -22.32 -31.00 -20.91
C ALA A 199 -23.64 -31.27 -20.16
N ASP A 200 -24.24 -30.24 -19.58
CA ASP A 200 -25.64 -30.23 -19.11
C ASP A 200 -25.99 -31.20 -17.96
N ALA A 201 -25.36 -30.98 -16.79
CA ALA A 201 -25.70 -31.65 -15.53
C ALA A 201 -26.13 -30.65 -14.42
N ALA A 202 -27.00 -29.68 -14.76
CA ALA A 202 -27.39 -28.59 -13.86
C ALA A 202 -28.89 -28.20 -13.89
N ALA A 203 -29.81 -29.13 -14.19
CA ALA A 203 -31.25 -28.82 -14.30
C ALA A 203 -32.24 -29.97 -13.99
N HIS A 204 -31.95 -30.88 -13.05
CA HIS A 204 -32.90 -31.95 -12.64
C HIS A 204 -33.13 -32.02 -11.12
N ALA A 205 -33.67 -30.93 -10.54
CA ALA A 205 -34.05 -30.86 -9.12
C ALA A 205 -35.30 -29.99 -8.86
N ALA A 206 -36.27 -29.96 -9.78
CA ALA A 206 -37.53 -29.22 -9.58
C ALA A 206 -38.74 -29.84 -10.30
N LYS A 207 -39.84 -30.00 -9.54
CA LYS A 207 -41.25 -30.12 -9.98
C LYS A 207 -41.62 -31.17 -11.06
N ARG A 208 -42.13 -32.33 -10.60
CA ARG A 208 -43.41 -32.89 -11.11
C ARG A 208 -44.04 -33.93 -10.16
N ALA A 209 -44.73 -33.47 -9.12
CA ALA A 209 -45.79 -34.18 -8.40
C ALA A 209 -46.54 -33.19 -7.48
N ALA A 210 -47.81 -32.91 -7.78
CA ALA A 210 -48.75 -32.12 -6.96
C ALA A 210 -50.17 -32.40 -7.47
N VAL A 211 -51.21 -32.12 -6.65
CA VAL A 211 -52.62 -32.58 -6.80
C VAL A 211 -52.76 -34.09 -6.52
N SER A 212 -53.62 -34.60 -5.63
CA SER A 212 -54.45 -34.09 -4.49
C SER A 212 -54.81 -35.34 -3.62
N SER A 213 -55.45 -35.33 -2.44
CA SER A 213 -56.29 -34.40 -1.66
C SER A 213 -56.28 -34.77 -0.15
N GLU A 214 -56.65 -33.84 0.75
CA GLU A 214 -57.52 -33.94 1.96
C GLU A 214 -57.55 -35.23 2.86
N VAL A 215 -57.72 -35.20 4.20
CA VAL A 215 -58.17 -34.14 5.15
C VAL A 215 -57.75 -34.40 6.63
N ASP A 216 -57.95 -33.39 7.50
CA ASP A 216 -58.00 -33.38 9.00
C ASP A 216 -56.83 -33.78 9.94
N ARG A 217 -56.22 -32.72 10.52
CA ARG A 217 -56.12 -32.40 11.98
C ARG A 217 -55.27 -33.24 12.99
N PRO A 218 -54.95 -32.68 14.19
CA PRO A 218 -53.65 -32.91 14.83
C PRO A 218 -53.66 -33.35 16.31
N ALA A 219 -52.50 -33.73 16.86
CA ALA A 219 -52.13 -33.45 18.26
C ALA A 219 -50.61 -33.49 18.54
N ALA A 220 -50.16 -32.57 19.39
CA ALA A 220 -49.24 -32.74 20.54
C ALA A 220 -47.90 -33.53 20.45
N ALA A 221 -46.81 -32.78 20.74
CA ALA A 221 -45.92 -32.96 21.90
C ALA A 221 -44.70 -33.93 21.91
N VAL A 222 -43.55 -33.33 22.27
CA VAL A 222 -42.62 -33.71 23.37
C VAL A 222 -41.95 -35.11 23.32
N ALA A 223 -40.66 -35.09 22.98
CA ALA A 223 -39.63 -36.03 23.50
C ALA A 223 -39.26 -35.64 24.97
N PRO A 224 -38.69 -36.51 25.85
CA PRO A 224 -37.68 -37.54 25.52
C PRO A 224 -37.71 -38.86 26.35
N GLY A 225 -36.74 -39.75 26.11
CA GLY A 225 -36.36 -40.91 26.94
C GLY A 225 -35.15 -41.64 26.32
N GLN A 226 -33.99 -41.70 26.98
CA GLN A 226 -33.50 -42.82 27.81
C GLN A 226 -33.38 -44.16 27.05
N ALA A 227 -32.22 -44.83 26.85
CA ALA A 227 -30.98 -45.06 27.63
C ALA A 227 -30.96 -46.42 28.38
N ALA A 228 -30.34 -47.41 27.74
CA ALA A 228 -29.76 -48.66 28.27
C ALA A 228 -28.69 -49.13 27.24
N GLY A 229 -27.63 -49.89 27.52
CA GLY A 229 -27.25 -50.65 28.71
C GLY A 229 -27.61 -52.14 28.58
N ALA A 230 -26.77 -53.14 28.91
CA ALA A 230 -25.33 -53.18 29.21
C ALA A 230 -24.84 -54.67 29.21
N THR A 231 -23.50 -54.92 29.16
CA THR A 231 -22.79 -56.19 29.54
C THR A 231 -23.11 -57.49 28.76
N ALA A 232 -22.25 -58.51 28.59
CA ALA A 232 -20.80 -58.77 28.84
C ALA A 232 -20.26 -59.62 27.63
N ALA A 233 -19.26 -60.53 27.60
CA ALA A 233 -18.27 -61.16 28.51
C ALA A 233 -17.08 -61.68 27.63
N ALA A 234 -15.78 -61.56 27.97
CA ALA A 234 -14.92 -62.31 28.92
C ALA A 234 -14.11 -63.49 28.31
N ALA A 235 -12.76 -63.50 28.43
CA ALA A 235 -11.86 -64.67 28.65
C ALA A 235 -10.33 -64.40 28.44
N SER A 236 -9.53 -64.61 29.50
CA SER A 236 -8.11 -65.08 29.63
C SER A 236 -6.95 -64.78 28.62
N ALA A 237 -5.72 -65.18 29.00
CA ALA A 237 -4.41 -64.90 28.36
C ALA A 237 -3.32 -65.97 28.81
N PRO A 238 -1.97 -65.82 28.69
CA PRO A 238 -1.10 -65.19 27.66
C PRO A 238 0.00 -66.16 27.04
N PRO A 239 1.36 -65.99 27.15
CA PRO A 239 2.28 -65.78 26.01
C PRO A 239 3.49 -66.78 25.94
N PRO A 240 4.60 -66.56 25.16
CA PRO A 240 5.75 -65.72 25.63
C PRO A 240 6.74 -65.08 24.59
N SER A 241 7.54 -64.08 25.04
CA SER A 241 8.99 -63.78 24.74
C SER A 241 9.57 -63.63 23.31
N ALA A 242 10.72 -62.95 23.04
CA ALA A 242 11.49 -61.85 23.66
C ALA A 242 12.70 -61.42 22.75
N SER A 243 13.31 -60.25 22.99
CA SER A 243 14.59 -59.76 22.37
C SER A 243 15.78 -59.85 23.37
N PRO A 244 17.08 -59.62 23.03
CA PRO A 244 17.63 -58.22 23.08
C PRO A 244 18.95 -57.85 22.32
N GLN A 245 19.11 -56.54 22.04
CA GLN A 245 20.27 -55.61 22.22
C GLN A 245 21.77 -55.89 21.84
N THR A 246 22.28 -55.00 20.96
CA THR A 246 23.50 -54.10 21.04
C THR A 246 24.99 -54.54 20.93
N CYS A 247 25.74 -53.67 20.23
CA CYS A 247 27.11 -53.13 20.49
C CYS A 247 28.37 -53.57 19.69
N ALA A 248 29.32 -52.61 19.61
CA ALA A 248 30.74 -52.64 19.18
C ALA A 248 31.15 -52.63 17.67
N GLN A 249 32.25 -51.93 17.38
CA GLN A 249 33.15 -52.05 16.20
C GLN A 249 34.54 -52.53 16.69
N PRO A 250 35.47 -53.00 15.82
CA PRO A 250 36.54 -52.08 15.35
C PRO A 250 37.25 -52.39 13.97
N ALA A 251 37.76 -51.31 13.33
CA ALA A 251 39.08 -51.12 12.67
C ALA A 251 39.65 -51.94 11.46
N SER A 252 40.51 -51.22 10.69
CA SER A 252 41.65 -51.65 9.81
C SER A 252 41.39 -52.24 8.40
N GLN A 253 41.59 -51.55 7.26
CA GLN A 253 42.85 -51.14 6.54
C GLN A 253 43.76 -52.30 6.02
N PRO A 254 44.61 -52.18 4.95
CA PRO A 254 45.29 -50.95 4.42
C PRO A 254 45.57 -50.83 2.88
N VAL A 255 46.31 -49.76 2.50
CA VAL A 255 47.11 -49.46 1.25
C VAL A 255 46.40 -49.34 -0.14
N ALA A 256 46.86 -48.53 -1.11
CA ALA A 256 48.05 -47.64 -1.22
C ALA A 256 47.87 -46.39 -2.11
N THR A 257 48.57 -45.29 -1.76
CA THR A 257 49.28 -44.26 -2.60
C THR A 257 48.64 -43.65 -3.88
N ALA A 258 48.87 -42.38 -4.27
CA ALA A 258 50.02 -41.51 -3.99
C ALA A 258 49.72 -39.97 -3.98
N THR A 259 50.75 -39.21 -3.59
CA THR A 259 50.97 -37.75 -3.72
C THR A 259 50.87 -37.20 -5.15
N GLY A 260 50.74 -35.89 -5.42
CA GLY A 260 50.67 -34.71 -4.54
C GLY A 260 51.06 -33.38 -5.26
N GLY A 261 51.12 -32.27 -4.51
CA GLY A 261 51.47 -30.92 -4.99
C GLY A 261 50.29 -30.15 -5.61
N SER A 262 50.21 -28.82 -5.61
CA SER A 262 50.88 -27.70 -4.92
C SER A 262 50.14 -26.43 -5.42
N ALA A 263 49.94 -25.42 -4.57
CA ALA A 263 49.38 -24.13 -5.00
C ALA A 263 50.50 -23.21 -5.59
N PRO A 264 50.24 -21.96 -6.05
CA PRO A 264 49.72 -20.87 -5.19
C PRO A 264 48.61 -19.99 -5.81
N ALA A 265 47.95 -19.20 -4.96
CA ALA A 265 47.20 -18.01 -5.35
C ALA A 265 48.07 -16.74 -5.18
N PRO A 266 47.81 -15.63 -5.91
CA PRO A 266 48.41 -14.34 -5.63
C PRO A 266 47.65 -13.56 -4.55
N VAL A 267 48.37 -12.91 -3.64
CA VAL A 267 47.85 -11.99 -2.60
C VAL A 267 48.80 -10.79 -2.49
N PHE A 268 48.32 -9.68 -1.90
CA PHE A 268 48.94 -8.34 -1.73
C PHE A 268 48.76 -7.37 -2.92
N ARG A 269 48.61 -6.05 -2.69
CA ARG A 269 48.80 -5.27 -1.43
C ARG A 269 47.53 -4.54 -0.95
N SER A 270 47.48 -4.28 0.36
CA SER A 270 46.55 -3.34 1.00
C SER A 270 46.92 -1.89 0.73
N ALA A 271 45.93 -1.00 0.80
CA ALA A 271 46.10 0.42 1.08
C ALA A 271 44.92 0.88 1.95
N ASP A 272 45.20 1.46 3.12
CA ASP A 272 44.18 1.91 4.07
C ASP A 272 43.52 3.24 3.64
N GLY A 273 42.29 3.49 4.12
CA GLY A 273 41.70 4.84 4.05
C GLY A 273 40.26 4.97 3.51
N ALA A 274 39.33 4.08 3.85
CA ALA A 274 37.91 4.25 3.53
C ALA A 274 37.01 3.99 4.75
N LEU A 275 36.57 5.06 5.42
CA LEU A 275 35.48 4.99 6.40
C LEU A 275 34.16 4.71 5.68
N SER A 276 33.29 3.83 6.22
CA SER A 276 32.09 3.39 5.49
C SER A 276 31.10 4.52 5.24
N ALA A 277 30.36 4.43 4.12
CA ALA A 277 29.32 5.40 3.76
C ALA A 277 28.21 5.53 4.83
N GLU A 278 28.04 4.50 5.68
CA GLU A 278 27.09 4.50 6.78
C GLU A 278 27.48 5.51 7.88
N ALA A 279 28.77 5.70 8.14
CA ALA A 279 29.26 6.74 9.05
C ALA A 279 28.98 8.14 8.50
N GLN A 280 29.17 8.34 7.19
CA GLN A 280 28.86 9.62 6.52
C GLN A 280 27.34 9.90 6.52
N ALA A 281 26.51 8.88 6.31
CA ALA A 281 25.05 8.99 6.42
C ALA A 281 24.59 9.32 7.84
N ALA A 282 25.22 8.73 8.87
CA ALA A 282 24.93 9.03 10.27
C ALA A 282 25.28 10.48 10.65
N GLU A 283 26.42 11.00 10.19
CA GLU A 283 26.82 12.38 10.47
C GLU A 283 25.95 13.41 9.72
N ALA A 284 25.57 13.12 8.47
CA ALA A 284 24.65 13.94 7.69
C ALA A 284 23.28 14.07 8.40
N LYS A 285 22.76 12.96 8.95
CA LYS A 285 21.52 12.95 9.74
C LYS A 285 21.64 13.81 11.01
N LYS A 286 22.76 13.69 11.74
CA LYS A 286 23.03 14.48 12.95
C LYS A 286 23.10 15.99 12.65
N LYS A 287 23.72 16.38 11.52
CA LYS A 287 23.74 17.77 11.04
C LYS A 287 22.35 18.31 10.70
N ALA A 288 21.50 17.51 10.04
CA ALA A 288 20.12 17.89 9.74
C ALA A 288 19.26 18.10 11.01
N GLU A 289 19.39 17.21 12.00
CA GLU A 289 18.68 17.33 13.28
C GLU A 289 19.11 18.57 14.07
N THR A 290 20.41 18.93 14.06
CA THR A 290 20.89 20.19 14.68
C THR A 290 20.42 21.44 13.94
N ALA A 291 20.30 21.40 12.61
CA ALA A 291 19.77 22.54 11.84
C ALA A 291 18.28 22.79 12.12
N ALA A 292 17.49 21.73 12.29
CA ALA A 292 16.09 21.83 12.69
C ALA A 292 15.94 22.45 14.10
N ALA A 293 16.82 22.09 15.04
CA ALA A 293 16.83 22.70 16.38
C ALA A 293 17.17 24.20 16.35
N ALA A 294 18.14 24.62 15.54
CA ALA A 294 18.48 26.04 15.37
C ALA A 294 17.32 26.85 14.77
N ALA A 295 16.63 26.31 13.76
CA ALA A 295 15.44 26.93 13.16
C ALA A 295 14.26 27.07 14.15
N ALA A 296 14.14 26.18 15.14
CA ALA A 296 13.13 26.27 16.19
C ALA A 296 13.45 27.37 17.22
N ALA A 297 14.72 27.58 17.55
CA ALA A 297 15.16 28.63 18.48
C ALA A 297 14.88 30.06 17.93
N ALA A 298 15.05 30.26 16.62
CA ALA A 298 14.86 31.55 15.94
C ALA A 298 13.43 32.13 16.01
N LYS A 299 12.45 31.41 16.57
CA LYS A 299 11.06 31.90 16.78
C LYS A 299 10.78 32.43 18.20
N ARG A 300 11.79 32.58 19.07
CA ARG A 300 11.64 33.21 20.41
C ARG A 300 12.77 34.19 20.73
N GLY A 301 12.71 35.38 20.15
CA GLY A 301 13.59 36.49 20.53
C GLY A 301 13.57 37.63 19.53
N SER A 302 12.85 38.70 19.85
CA SER A 302 12.98 40.00 19.18
C SER A 302 13.00 41.08 20.25
N VAL A 303 14.21 41.55 20.58
CA VAL A 303 14.46 42.73 21.41
C VAL A 303 15.17 43.73 20.51
N VAL A 304 14.63 44.94 20.43
CA VAL A 304 15.11 45.99 19.51
C VAL A 304 16.11 46.91 20.23
N PRO A 305 17.27 47.19 19.62
CA PRO A 305 18.02 48.42 19.83
C PRO A 305 17.85 49.39 18.64
N PRO A 306 17.78 50.72 18.87
CA PRO A 306 17.73 51.71 17.81
C PRO A 306 19.12 52.12 17.32
N ALA A 307 19.20 52.65 16.09
CA ALA A 307 20.35 53.40 15.58
C ALA A 307 19.86 54.69 14.89
N SER A 308 20.63 55.77 15.03
CA SER A 308 20.27 57.13 14.61
C SER A 308 21.36 57.81 13.77
N GLY A 309 20.97 58.85 13.02
CA GLY A 309 21.85 59.67 12.17
C GLY A 309 21.49 59.53 10.68
N THR A 310 20.92 60.53 9.99
CA THR A 310 21.50 61.79 9.47
C THR A 310 22.60 61.55 8.43
N SER A 311 22.61 62.20 7.25
CA SER A 311 22.08 63.54 6.91
C SER A 311 21.63 63.72 5.44
N SER A 312 21.06 64.90 5.12
CA SER A 312 20.84 65.61 3.82
C SER A 312 21.39 64.99 2.51
N GLY A 313 20.75 65.13 1.34
CA GLY A 313 19.61 65.96 0.87
C GLY A 313 19.64 66.03 -0.69
N ALA A 314 18.79 66.71 -1.46
CA ALA A 314 17.55 67.47 -1.21
C ALA A 314 16.75 67.61 -2.54
N ALA A 315 15.47 68.02 -2.46
CA ALA A 315 14.51 68.24 -3.58
C ALA A 315 14.12 66.99 -4.42
N GLY A 316 12.88 66.87 -4.93
CA GLY A 316 11.67 67.66 -4.68
C GLY A 316 10.56 67.38 -5.70
N ALA A 317 9.30 67.27 -5.25
CA ALA A 317 8.06 66.99 -6.03
C ALA A 317 8.04 65.65 -6.82
N ASP A 318 6.96 64.86 -6.87
CA ASP A 318 5.60 65.02 -6.33
C ASP A 318 5.10 63.73 -5.63
N GLY A 319 4.05 63.88 -4.81
CA GLY A 319 3.51 62.80 -3.98
C GLY A 319 2.66 61.77 -4.73
N ALA A 320 3.22 60.61 -5.03
CA ALA A 320 2.47 59.39 -5.36
C ALA A 320 2.48 58.43 -4.16
N ALA A 321 1.51 58.58 -3.25
CA ALA A 321 1.34 57.63 -2.14
C ALA A 321 1.03 56.22 -2.69
N ALA A 322 1.71 55.19 -2.14
CA ALA A 322 1.44 53.81 -2.53
C ALA A 322 -0.04 53.47 -2.30
N PRO A 323 -0.80 53.05 -3.34
CA PRO A 323 -2.24 52.88 -3.21
C PRO A 323 -2.56 51.74 -2.23
N PRO A 324 -3.64 51.86 -1.42
CA PRO A 324 -4.04 50.81 -0.49
C PRO A 324 -4.33 49.50 -1.25
N ALA A 325 -3.96 48.36 -0.65
CA ALA A 325 -3.91 47.04 -1.28
C ALA A 325 -5.29 46.37 -1.52
N SER A 326 -6.29 47.17 -1.93
CA SER A 326 -7.66 46.77 -2.26
C SER A 326 -8.34 47.76 -3.23
N SER A 327 -7.59 48.34 -4.17
CA SER A 327 -8.15 49.16 -5.26
C SER A 327 -8.27 48.33 -6.55
N PRO A 328 -9.37 48.46 -7.33
CA PRO A 328 -9.61 47.64 -8.53
C PRO A 328 -8.55 47.83 -9.63
N ALA A 329 -7.84 48.96 -9.65
CA ALA A 329 -6.69 49.18 -10.52
C ALA A 329 -5.54 48.16 -10.29
N VAL A 330 -5.34 47.70 -9.04
CA VAL A 330 -4.33 46.68 -8.72
C VAL A 330 -4.76 45.30 -9.25
N GLU A 331 -6.04 44.95 -9.11
CA GLU A 331 -6.61 43.69 -9.61
C GLU A 331 -6.60 43.65 -11.16
N SER A 332 -6.90 44.77 -11.81
CA SER A 332 -6.70 44.96 -13.26
C SER A 332 -5.24 44.72 -13.64
N ARG A 333 -4.29 45.35 -12.92
CA ARG A 333 -2.85 45.24 -13.25
C ARG A 333 -2.28 43.83 -13.02
N VAL A 334 -2.73 43.12 -11.98
CA VAL A 334 -2.43 41.69 -11.77
C VAL A 334 -2.94 40.86 -12.94
N THR A 335 -4.16 41.15 -13.43
CA THR A 335 -4.78 40.46 -14.56
C THR A 335 -4.03 40.73 -15.88
N GLU A 336 -3.61 41.97 -16.14
CA GLU A 336 -2.76 42.33 -17.29
C GLU A 336 -1.44 41.54 -17.29
N LEU A 337 -0.72 41.53 -16.16
CA LEU A 337 0.54 40.82 -16.02
C LEU A 337 0.36 39.30 -16.15
N GLN A 338 -0.75 38.74 -15.64
CA GLN A 338 -1.10 37.34 -15.86
C GLN A 338 -1.33 37.05 -17.36
N GLN A 339 -2.01 37.93 -18.09
CA GLN A 339 -2.21 37.77 -19.54
C GLN A 339 -0.90 37.93 -20.33
N GLN A 340 -0.02 38.85 -19.92
CA GLN A 340 1.31 39.03 -20.51
C GLN A 340 2.20 37.79 -20.28
N GLY A 341 2.30 37.28 -19.05
CA GLY A 341 3.00 36.03 -18.75
C GLY A 341 2.43 34.81 -19.49
N ASN A 342 1.10 34.71 -19.60
CA ASN A 342 0.44 33.67 -20.41
C ASN A 342 0.79 33.78 -21.91
N LYS A 343 0.93 35.00 -22.45
CA LYS A 343 1.34 35.26 -23.84
C LYS A 343 2.83 34.94 -24.04
N ALA A 344 3.69 35.29 -23.09
CA ALA A 344 5.12 34.96 -23.10
C ALA A 344 5.35 33.43 -23.04
N TYR A 345 4.63 32.71 -22.17
CA TYR A 345 4.69 31.24 -22.07
C TYR A 345 4.24 30.58 -23.39
N LYS A 346 3.14 31.03 -24.01
CA LYS A 346 2.71 30.56 -25.35
C LYS A 346 3.74 30.85 -26.45
N ALA A 347 4.49 31.95 -26.33
CA ALA A 347 5.59 32.31 -27.22
C ALA A 347 6.94 31.63 -26.88
N LYS A 348 6.95 30.66 -25.95
CA LYS A 348 8.15 29.97 -25.42
C LYS A 348 9.22 30.88 -24.80
N ARG A 349 8.84 32.09 -24.36
CA ARG A 349 9.71 33.03 -23.63
C ARG A 349 9.50 32.83 -22.13
N PHE A 350 10.06 31.75 -21.60
CA PHE A 350 9.70 31.26 -20.27
C PHE A 350 10.25 32.13 -19.14
N GLU A 351 11.40 32.77 -19.34
CA GLU A 351 12.00 33.76 -18.44
C GLU A 351 11.07 34.97 -18.27
N ALA A 352 10.66 35.58 -19.39
CA ALA A 352 9.72 36.69 -19.39
C ALA A 352 8.36 36.31 -18.78
N ALA A 353 7.90 35.06 -18.98
CA ALA A 353 6.71 34.54 -18.31
C ALA A 353 6.89 34.44 -16.79
N VAL A 354 8.03 33.95 -16.31
CA VAL A 354 8.37 33.93 -14.88
C VAL A 354 8.40 35.34 -14.31
N ASP A 355 9.00 36.30 -14.99
CA ASP A 355 9.08 37.69 -14.56
C ASP A 355 7.69 38.32 -14.44
N ASP A 356 6.83 38.17 -15.46
CA ASP A 356 5.49 38.76 -15.46
C ASP A 356 4.57 38.11 -14.41
N PHE A 357 4.64 36.79 -14.22
CA PHE A 357 3.95 36.14 -13.11
C PHE A 357 4.52 36.55 -11.74
N THR A 358 5.82 36.81 -11.62
CA THR A 358 6.44 37.29 -10.37
C THR A 358 6.01 38.71 -10.04
N LYS A 359 5.95 39.61 -11.03
CA LYS A 359 5.36 40.96 -10.88
C LYS A 359 3.89 40.88 -10.46
N ALA A 360 3.11 39.98 -11.07
CA ALA A 360 1.70 39.77 -10.71
C ALA A 360 1.57 39.30 -9.25
N ILE A 361 2.36 38.32 -8.81
CA ILE A 361 2.36 37.82 -7.42
C ILE A 361 2.79 38.91 -6.43
N ALA A 362 3.77 39.74 -6.78
CA ALA A 362 4.26 40.83 -5.92
C ALA A 362 3.24 41.98 -5.73
N LEU A 363 2.28 42.15 -6.65
CA LEU A 363 1.17 43.09 -6.50
C LEU A 363 -0.02 42.54 -5.71
N CYS A 364 -0.08 41.22 -5.48
CA CYS A 364 -1.10 40.61 -4.64
C CYS A 364 -0.79 40.83 -3.15
N ALA A 365 -1.78 41.26 -2.37
CA ALA A 365 -1.67 41.28 -0.92
C ALA A 365 -1.42 39.86 -0.36
N ALA A 366 -0.63 39.75 0.71
CA ALA A 366 -0.34 38.48 1.36
C ALA A 366 -1.63 37.73 1.74
N GLY A 367 -1.78 36.49 1.27
CA GLY A 367 -2.99 35.68 1.45
C GLY A 367 -4.10 35.90 0.41
N LYS A 368 -3.96 36.83 -0.55
CA LYS A 368 -4.89 37.05 -1.67
C LYS A 368 -4.33 36.66 -3.05
N VAL A 369 -3.21 35.93 -3.10
CA VAL A 369 -2.59 35.52 -4.38
C VAL A 369 -3.46 34.47 -5.09
N PRO A 370 -3.91 34.68 -6.34
CA PRO A 370 -4.62 33.65 -7.09
C PRO A 370 -3.72 32.43 -7.35
N PRO A 371 -4.13 31.19 -7.02
CA PRO A 371 -3.29 30.00 -7.18
C PRO A 371 -2.90 29.74 -8.65
N GLN A 372 -3.64 30.32 -9.60
CA GLN A 372 -3.35 30.27 -11.03
C GLN A 372 -2.02 30.94 -11.39
N LEU A 373 -1.58 31.97 -10.65
CA LEU A 373 -0.29 32.63 -10.89
C LEU A 373 0.87 31.67 -10.60
N HIS A 374 0.90 31.11 -9.38
CA HIS A 374 1.86 30.10 -8.99
C HIS A 374 1.80 28.86 -9.90
N SER A 375 0.61 28.39 -10.32
CA SER A 375 0.48 27.24 -11.24
C SER A 375 1.11 27.49 -12.62
N ASN A 376 1.09 28.74 -13.08
CA ASN A 376 1.60 29.09 -14.41
C ASN A 376 3.10 29.44 -14.33
N ARG A 377 3.56 30.05 -13.22
CA ARG A 377 5.00 30.24 -12.96
C ARG A 377 5.73 28.92 -12.68
N SER A 378 5.12 28.00 -11.92
CA SER A 378 5.56 26.61 -11.77
C SER A 378 5.76 25.94 -13.13
N ALA A 379 4.82 26.11 -14.06
CA ALA A 379 4.94 25.57 -15.42
C ALA A 379 6.16 26.14 -16.15
N ALA A 380 6.33 27.46 -16.15
CA ALA A 380 7.49 28.11 -16.78
C ALA A 380 8.83 27.65 -16.16
N PHE A 381 8.88 27.44 -14.84
CA PHE A 381 10.07 26.88 -14.18
C PHE A 381 10.38 25.42 -14.58
N ILE A 382 9.40 24.61 -14.99
CA ILE A 382 9.67 23.28 -15.57
C ILE A 382 10.32 23.41 -16.95
N GLU A 383 9.78 24.25 -17.84
CA GLU A 383 10.35 24.46 -19.18
C GLU A 383 11.78 25.06 -19.12
N LEU A 384 12.06 25.87 -18.09
CA LEU A 384 13.38 26.43 -17.79
C LEU A 384 14.36 25.45 -17.12
N GLY A 385 13.98 24.19 -16.88
CA GLY A 385 14.83 23.22 -16.19
C GLY A 385 15.11 23.55 -14.72
N GLN A 386 14.24 24.31 -14.05
CA GLN A 386 14.36 24.74 -12.64
C GLN A 386 13.28 24.08 -11.75
N PRO A 387 13.18 22.73 -11.69
CA PRO A 387 12.03 22.06 -11.09
C PRO A 387 11.92 22.20 -9.56
N THR A 388 12.98 22.61 -8.86
CA THR A 388 12.92 22.97 -7.43
C THR A 388 12.01 24.17 -7.19
N LYS A 389 12.19 25.26 -7.96
CA LYS A 389 11.31 26.44 -7.89
C LYS A 389 9.89 26.12 -8.37
N ALA A 390 9.78 25.22 -9.36
CA ALA A 390 8.48 24.73 -9.81
C ALA A 390 7.70 23.97 -8.72
N LEU A 391 8.41 23.25 -7.83
CA LEU A 391 7.83 22.58 -6.67
C LEU A 391 7.41 23.58 -5.58
N GLU A 392 8.25 24.58 -5.29
CA GLU A 392 7.91 25.67 -4.35
C GLU A 392 6.61 26.38 -4.75
N ASP A 393 6.47 26.74 -6.03
CA ASP A 393 5.23 27.32 -6.56
C ASP A 393 4.04 26.33 -6.54
N ALA A 394 4.28 25.04 -6.82
CA ALA A 394 3.21 24.04 -6.78
C ALA A 394 2.70 23.78 -5.36
N ASP A 395 3.58 23.82 -4.37
CA ASP A 395 3.21 23.69 -2.96
C ASP A 395 2.52 24.96 -2.45
N ALA A 396 2.90 26.15 -2.93
CA ALA A 396 2.12 27.37 -2.74
C ALA A 396 0.71 27.26 -3.33
N CYS A 397 0.53 26.67 -4.53
CA CYS A 397 -0.81 26.43 -5.09
C CYS A 397 -1.68 25.59 -4.16
N VAL A 398 -1.13 24.48 -3.64
CA VAL A 398 -1.83 23.53 -2.77
C VAL A 398 -2.10 24.12 -1.38
N ALA A 399 -1.25 25.02 -0.89
CA ALA A 399 -1.49 25.76 0.35
C ALA A 399 -2.58 26.84 0.21
N ILE A 400 -2.72 27.45 -0.96
CA ILE A 400 -3.75 28.47 -1.26
C ILE A 400 -5.12 27.82 -1.52
N ASP A 401 -5.18 26.78 -2.35
CA ASP A 401 -6.41 26.01 -2.60
C ASP A 401 -6.16 24.49 -2.56
N PRO A 402 -6.35 23.84 -1.39
CA PRO A 402 -6.24 22.40 -1.22
C PRO A 402 -7.29 21.56 -1.97
N ARG A 403 -8.26 22.18 -2.66
CA ARG A 403 -9.26 21.49 -3.49
C ARG A 403 -9.01 21.64 -4.99
N TRP A 404 -8.04 22.44 -5.41
CA TRP A 404 -7.78 22.68 -6.82
C TRP A 404 -6.93 21.56 -7.46
N PRO A 405 -7.48 20.73 -8.38
CA PRO A 405 -6.77 19.56 -8.89
C PRO A 405 -5.44 19.90 -9.58
N LYS A 406 -5.41 21.04 -10.29
CA LYS A 406 -4.26 21.50 -11.08
C LYS A 406 -3.04 21.84 -10.22
N GLY A 407 -3.22 22.26 -8.96
CA GLY A 407 -2.10 22.47 -8.03
C GLY A 407 -1.34 21.18 -7.76
N TYR A 408 -2.07 20.11 -7.44
CA TYR A 408 -1.52 18.76 -7.28
C TYR A 408 -0.93 18.21 -8.60
N SER A 409 -1.51 18.51 -9.76
CA SER A 409 -0.91 18.18 -11.06
C SER A 409 0.46 18.86 -11.26
N ARG A 410 0.59 20.15 -10.93
CA ARG A 410 1.88 20.87 -10.99
C ARG A 410 2.91 20.29 -10.02
N ARG A 411 2.48 19.93 -8.80
CA ARG A 411 3.33 19.26 -7.80
C ARG A 411 3.85 17.92 -8.32
N GLY A 412 2.98 17.13 -8.97
CA GLY A 412 3.35 15.89 -9.65
C GLY A 412 4.40 16.11 -10.75
N ASN A 413 4.18 17.09 -11.63
CA ASN A 413 5.14 17.43 -12.71
C ASN A 413 6.52 17.84 -12.15
N ALA A 414 6.55 18.66 -11.09
CA ALA A 414 7.80 19.13 -10.49
C ALA A 414 8.56 18.01 -9.77
N LEU A 415 7.87 17.17 -9.00
CA LEU A 415 8.46 16.00 -8.37
C LEU A 415 8.95 14.96 -9.41
N HIS A 416 8.25 14.81 -10.53
CA HIS A 416 8.68 13.97 -11.64
C HIS A 416 9.99 14.49 -12.28
N ALA A 417 10.08 15.79 -12.55
CA ALA A 417 11.30 16.42 -13.05
C ALA A 417 12.48 16.34 -12.06
N LEU A 418 12.20 16.36 -10.75
CA LEU A 418 13.18 16.08 -9.68
C LEU A 418 13.49 14.58 -9.49
N ARG A 419 12.98 13.68 -10.33
CA ARG A 419 13.07 12.21 -10.21
C ARG A 419 12.54 11.64 -8.88
N ARG A 420 11.72 12.40 -8.14
CA ARG A 420 11.06 12.01 -6.87
C ARG A 420 9.76 11.24 -7.15
N TYR A 421 9.86 10.17 -7.94
CA TYR A 421 8.73 9.51 -8.59
C TYR A 421 7.63 9.02 -7.63
N ARG A 422 7.97 8.52 -6.43
CA ARG A 422 6.97 8.07 -5.44
C ARG A 422 6.09 9.21 -4.91
N GLU A 423 6.68 10.38 -4.69
CA GLU A 423 5.95 11.57 -4.24
C GLU A 423 5.16 12.20 -5.40
N ALA A 424 5.71 12.15 -6.62
CA ALA A 424 5.00 12.55 -7.83
C ALA A 424 3.73 11.71 -8.07
N GLN A 425 3.83 10.38 -7.93
CA GLN A 425 2.68 9.46 -7.97
C GLN A 425 1.60 9.90 -6.96
N GLN A 426 1.95 10.11 -5.70
CA GLN A 426 1.00 10.53 -4.67
C GLN A 426 0.32 11.87 -5.00
N ALA A 427 1.06 12.83 -5.58
CA ALA A 427 0.51 14.10 -6.02
C ALA A 427 -0.50 13.92 -7.18
N TYR A 428 -0.19 13.10 -8.19
CA TYR A 428 -1.14 12.79 -9.27
C TYR A 428 -2.37 12.01 -8.76
N GLU A 429 -2.21 11.09 -7.81
CA GLU A 429 -3.31 10.36 -7.15
C GLU A 429 -4.16 11.25 -6.24
N HIS A 430 -3.62 12.36 -5.73
CA HIS A 430 -4.40 13.42 -5.09
C HIS A 430 -5.19 14.23 -6.14
N ALA A 431 -4.57 14.61 -7.26
CA ALA A 431 -5.25 15.32 -8.34
C ALA A 431 -6.43 14.51 -8.91
N LEU A 432 -6.25 13.20 -9.17
CA LEU A 432 -7.31 12.31 -9.68
C LEU A 432 -8.42 11.98 -8.66
N ARG A 433 -8.23 12.28 -7.36
CA ARG A 433 -9.30 12.22 -6.37
C ARG A 433 -10.16 13.49 -6.32
N LEU A 434 -9.65 14.61 -6.87
CA LEU A 434 -10.36 15.88 -6.96
C LEU A 434 -11.00 16.07 -8.35
N ASP A 435 -10.34 15.61 -9.41
CA ASP A 435 -10.84 15.57 -10.78
C ASP A 435 -10.51 14.20 -11.42
N PRO A 436 -11.41 13.21 -11.28
CA PRO A 436 -11.18 11.86 -11.78
C PRO A 436 -10.97 11.79 -13.29
N GLU A 437 -11.67 12.61 -14.07
CA GLU A 437 -11.70 12.52 -15.54
C GLU A 437 -10.55 13.26 -16.24
N ASN A 438 -9.57 13.76 -15.47
CA ASN A 438 -8.42 14.45 -16.00
C ASN A 438 -7.46 13.53 -16.76
N GLN A 439 -7.71 13.33 -18.06
CA GLN A 439 -6.90 12.47 -18.94
C GLN A 439 -5.44 12.91 -19.03
N ALA A 440 -5.14 14.20 -18.88
CA ALA A 440 -3.77 14.70 -18.83
C ALA A 440 -3.05 14.17 -17.58
N VAL A 441 -3.66 14.27 -16.39
CA VAL A 441 -3.11 13.70 -15.15
C VAL A 441 -3.02 12.18 -15.20
N ARG A 442 -4.03 11.48 -15.75
CA ARG A 442 -3.96 10.01 -15.97
C ARG A 442 -2.75 9.63 -16.84
N THR A 443 -2.41 10.44 -17.83
CA THR A 443 -1.24 10.25 -18.70
C THR A 443 0.07 10.57 -17.98
N SER A 444 0.15 11.69 -17.24
CA SER A 444 1.32 12.06 -16.45
C SER A 444 1.64 11.04 -15.34
N LEU A 445 0.61 10.49 -14.69
CA LEU A 445 0.75 9.39 -13.72
C LEU A 445 1.31 8.12 -14.37
N ARG A 446 0.82 7.75 -15.56
CA ARG A 446 1.35 6.60 -16.32
C ARG A 446 2.83 6.77 -16.66
N GLY A 447 3.22 7.95 -17.17
CA GLY A 447 4.62 8.28 -17.45
C GLY A 447 5.50 8.25 -16.19
N CYS A 448 4.97 8.75 -15.06
CA CYS A 448 5.66 8.71 -13.78
C CYS A 448 5.87 7.30 -13.22
N ILE A 449 4.90 6.40 -13.40
CA ILE A 449 5.04 4.99 -13.01
C ILE A 449 6.07 4.30 -13.91
N GLN A 450 6.06 4.56 -15.22
CA GLN A 450 7.03 4.03 -16.17
C GLN A 450 8.46 4.48 -15.83
N ALA A 451 8.68 5.78 -15.63
CA ALA A 451 9.98 6.32 -15.23
C ALA A 451 10.45 5.82 -13.86
N MET A 452 9.54 5.47 -12.95
CA MET A 452 9.89 4.82 -11.67
C MET A 452 10.40 3.39 -11.86
N ILE A 453 9.81 2.63 -12.78
CA ILE A 453 10.23 1.26 -13.12
C ILE A 453 11.61 1.29 -13.78
N GLU A 454 11.81 2.19 -14.75
CA GLU A 454 13.10 2.39 -15.44
C GLU A 454 14.20 2.82 -14.46
N ALA A 455 13.93 3.79 -13.57
CA ALA A 455 14.88 4.21 -12.56
C ALA A 455 15.20 3.10 -11.52
N GLY A 456 14.25 2.22 -11.22
CA GLY A 456 14.48 1.04 -10.37
C GLY A 456 15.35 -0.02 -11.05
N ALA A 457 15.12 -0.27 -12.35
CA ALA A 457 15.94 -1.19 -13.14
C ALA A 457 17.40 -0.71 -13.21
N HIS A 458 17.64 0.59 -13.41
CA HIS A 458 19.00 1.18 -13.42
C HIS A 458 19.71 1.20 -12.05
N GLN A 459 19.05 0.84 -10.95
CA GLN A 459 19.69 0.62 -9.64
C GLN A 459 19.89 -0.87 -9.31
N SER A 460 19.63 -1.76 -10.28
CA SER A 460 19.66 -3.22 -10.13
C SER A 460 20.71 -3.90 -11.04
N PHE A 461 21.63 -3.12 -11.62
CA PHE A 461 22.80 -3.53 -12.40
C PHE A 461 24.06 -2.90 -11.80
#